data_AF-A0A3M8BYZ6-F1
#
_entry.id   AF-A0A3M8BYZ6-F1
#
_cell.length_a   1.000
_cell.length_b   1.000
_cell.length_c   1.000
_cell.angle_alpha   90.00
_cell.angle_beta   90.00
_cell.angle_gamma   90.00
#
_symmetry.space_group_name_H-M   'P 1'
#
loop_
_entity.id
_entity.type
_entity.pdbx_description
1 polymer ?
#
loop_
_entity_poly.entity_id
_entity_poly.type
_entity_poly.pdbx_seq_one_letter_code
_entity_poly.pdbx_strand_id
1 'polypeptide(L)'
;MLARNIVNSMYPQYEPSIIASAIRIWNLYANAAQPIIRKTGAMEAAIEYCVAKILDLPVTQSELSKKYGVSVGTISKRAQEILSDEWLFHTSSPITSELINTVRWKKQGQP
;
A
#
# COMPACT_ATOMS: atom_id res chain seq x y z
N MET A 1 6.12 -3.32 -14.68
CA MET A 1 5.88 -1.88 -14.97
C MET A 1 5.43 -1.13 -13.71
N LEU A 2 4.38 -1.58 -13.00
CA LEU A 2 3.85 -0.86 -11.83
C LEU A 2 4.84 -0.70 -10.66
N ALA A 3 5.61 -1.73 -10.31
CA ALA A 3 6.61 -1.65 -9.24
C ALA A 3 7.63 -0.52 -9.46
N ARG A 4 8.05 -0.30 -10.71
CA ARG A 4 8.94 0.82 -11.06
C ARG A 4 8.25 2.17 -10.86
N ASN A 5 6.98 2.28 -11.23
CA ASN A 5 6.22 3.52 -11.04
C ASN A 5 6.05 3.85 -9.56
N ILE A 6 5.78 2.84 -8.71
CA ILE A 6 5.71 3.00 -7.25
C ILE A 6 7.02 3.57 -6.70
N VAL A 7 8.18 3.04 -7.12
CA VAL A 7 9.48 3.58 -6.71
C VAL A 7 9.61 5.04 -7.13
N ASN A 8 9.32 5.34 -8.39
CA ASN A 8 9.46 6.69 -8.93
C ASN A 8 8.52 7.71 -8.28
N SER A 9 7.31 7.31 -7.91
CA SER A 9 6.30 8.21 -7.34
C SER A 9 6.49 8.43 -5.84
N MET A 10 7.11 7.48 -5.15
CA MET A 10 7.38 7.56 -3.71
C MET A 10 8.78 8.13 -3.42
N TYR A 11 9.78 7.89 -4.27
CA TYR A 11 11.08 8.52 -4.10
C TYR A 11 11.03 10.02 -4.48
N PRO A 12 11.69 10.93 -3.74
CA PRO A 12 12.48 10.72 -2.52
C PRO A 12 11.68 10.94 -1.22
N GLN A 13 10.35 11.04 -1.28
CA GLN A 13 9.50 11.44 -0.15
C GLN A 13 9.37 10.37 0.94
N TYR A 14 9.69 9.11 0.60
CA TYR A 14 9.59 7.97 1.50
C TYR A 14 10.94 7.28 1.68
N GLU A 15 11.17 6.78 2.89
CA GLU A 15 12.31 5.91 3.18
C GLU A 15 12.29 4.64 2.32
N PRO A 16 13.45 4.09 1.91
CA PRO A 16 13.52 2.91 1.07
C PRO A 16 12.76 1.69 1.63
N SER A 17 12.71 1.54 2.96
CA SER A 17 11.95 0.47 3.62
C SER A 17 10.44 0.60 3.42
N ILE A 18 9.91 1.82 3.36
CA ILE A 18 8.49 2.09 3.10
C ILE A 18 8.17 1.80 1.63
N ILE A 19 9.06 2.22 0.71
CA ILE A 19 8.93 1.92 -0.72
C ILE A 19 8.98 0.40 -0.96
N ALA A 20 9.87 -0.31 -0.26
CA ALA A 20 9.95 -1.77 -0.32
C ALA A 20 8.65 -2.44 0.15
N SER A 21 8.02 -1.93 1.21
CA SER A 21 6.71 -2.38 1.66
C SER A 21 5.62 -2.15 0.60
N ALA A 22 5.61 -1.01 -0.10
CA ALA A 22 4.70 -0.73 -1.20
C ALA A 22 4.84 -1.74 -2.35
N ILE A 23 6.08 -2.00 -2.77
CA ILE A 23 6.39 -3.01 -3.80
C ILE A 23 5.93 -4.40 -3.35
N ARG A 24 6.13 -4.74 -2.07
CA ARG A 24 5.73 -6.02 -1.51
C ARG A 24 4.21 -6.20 -1.54
N ILE A 25 3.43 -5.21 -1.10
CA ILE A 25 1.96 -5.24 -1.19
C ILE A 25 1.52 -5.44 -2.65
N TRP A 26 2.09 -4.64 -3.56
CA TRP A 26 1.77 -4.78 -4.98
C TRP A 26 2.06 -6.18 -5.52
N ASN A 27 3.26 -6.72 -5.26
CA ASN A 27 3.65 -8.03 -5.76
C ASN A 27 2.73 -9.14 -5.24
N LEU A 28 2.41 -9.11 -3.94
CA LEU A 28 1.52 -10.10 -3.37
C LEU A 28 0.12 -9.98 -4.01
N TYR A 29 -0.43 -8.76 -4.11
CA TYR A 29 -1.79 -8.54 -4.61
C TYR A 29 -1.91 -8.90 -6.09
N ALA A 30 -0.93 -8.49 -6.89
CA ALA A 30 -0.87 -8.79 -8.31
C ALA A 30 -0.83 -10.29 -8.57
N ASN A 31 -0.06 -11.04 -7.78
CA ASN A 31 0.02 -12.49 -7.90
C ASN A 31 -1.30 -13.18 -7.55
N ALA A 32 -1.98 -12.73 -6.48
CA ALA A 32 -3.22 -13.35 -6.02
C ALA A 32 -4.44 -12.98 -6.85
N ALA A 33 -4.63 -11.68 -7.14
CA ALA A 33 -5.85 -11.16 -7.76
C ALA A 33 -5.76 -11.02 -9.29
N GLN A 34 -4.55 -11.07 -9.87
CA GLN A 34 -4.31 -10.86 -11.31
C GLN A 34 -5.12 -9.67 -11.89
N PRO A 35 -4.99 -8.45 -11.31
CA PRO A 35 -5.89 -7.35 -11.61
C PRO A 35 -5.69 -6.82 -13.03
N ILE A 36 -6.80 -6.52 -13.72
CA ILE A 36 -6.75 -5.81 -15.01
C ILE A 36 -6.49 -4.32 -14.76
N ILE A 37 -5.27 -3.87 -15.05
CA ILE A 37 -4.87 -2.47 -14.88
C ILE A 37 -5.00 -1.71 -16.20
N ARG A 38 -5.96 -0.77 -16.25
CA ARG A 38 -6.15 0.13 -17.39
C ARG A 38 -5.35 1.43 -17.28
N LYS A 39 -5.21 1.95 -16.06
CA LYS A 39 -4.42 3.15 -15.72
C LYS A 39 -3.63 2.88 -14.45
N THR A 40 -2.32 3.05 -14.50
CA THR A 40 -1.42 2.67 -13.41
C THR A 40 -1.58 3.59 -12.19
N GLY A 41 -1.82 4.90 -12.39
CA GLY A 41 -1.93 5.88 -11.32
C GLY A 41 -3.00 5.58 -10.27
N ALA A 42 -4.10 4.95 -10.66
CA ALA A 42 -5.14 4.52 -9.71
C ALA A 42 -4.65 3.43 -8.76
N MET A 43 -3.81 2.51 -9.25
CA MET A 43 -3.23 1.44 -8.44
C MET A 43 -2.05 1.94 -7.61
N GLU A 44 -1.21 2.82 -8.17
CA GLU A 44 -0.11 3.48 -7.44
C GLU A 44 -0.64 4.26 -6.22
N ALA A 45 -1.66 5.11 -6.43
CA ALA A 45 -2.29 5.87 -5.35
C ALA A 45 -2.91 4.96 -4.28
N ALA A 46 -3.52 3.84 -4.69
CA ALA A 46 -4.11 2.89 -3.75
C ALA A 46 -3.04 2.17 -2.91
N ILE A 47 -1.95 1.72 -3.53
CA ILE A 47 -0.85 1.05 -2.83
C ILE A 47 -0.17 2.00 -1.83
N GLU A 48 0.11 3.25 -2.24
CA GLU A 48 0.68 4.25 -1.33
C GLU A 48 -0.25 4.53 -0.15
N TYR A 49 -1.56 4.61 -0.39
CA TYR A 49 -2.55 4.75 0.67
C TYR A 49 -2.59 3.54 1.60
N CYS A 50 -2.53 2.32 1.07
CA CYS A 50 -2.50 1.09 1.87
C CYS A 50 -1.28 1.05 2.79
N VAL A 51 -0.09 1.35 2.27
CA VAL A 51 1.14 1.42 3.08
C VAL A 51 1.02 2.49 4.16
N ALA A 52 0.53 3.68 3.81
CA ALA A 52 0.33 4.74 4.77
C ALA A 52 -0.65 4.34 5.89
N LYS A 53 -1.73 3.65 5.55
CA LYS A 53 -2.68 3.12 6.54
C LYS A 53 -2.07 2.04 7.43
N ILE A 54 -1.29 1.12 6.88
CA ILE A 54 -0.66 0.04 7.64
C ILE A 54 0.40 0.60 8.59
N LEU A 55 1.19 1.58 8.14
CA LEU A 55 2.30 2.15 8.90
C LEU A 55 1.93 3.40 9.71
N ASP A 56 0.65 3.77 9.74
CA ASP A 56 0.10 4.95 10.43
C ASP A 56 0.80 6.27 10.01
N LEU A 57 1.05 6.43 8.71
CA LEU A 57 1.62 7.65 8.14
C LEU A 57 0.53 8.70 7.88
N PRO A 58 0.83 10.00 8.04
CA PRO A 58 -0.14 11.08 7.87
C PRO A 58 -0.37 11.40 6.38
N VAL A 59 -0.82 10.42 5.60
CA VAL A 59 -1.13 10.55 4.18
C VAL A 59 -2.62 10.36 3.96
N THR A 60 -3.26 11.32 3.31
CA THR A 60 -4.69 11.32 3.05
C THR A 60 -5.00 10.90 1.60
N GLN A 61 -6.19 10.33 1.38
CA GLN A 61 -6.66 10.06 0.02
C GLN A 61 -6.80 11.35 -0.81
N SER A 62 -7.10 12.49 -0.16
CA SER A 62 -7.19 13.79 -0.82
C SER A 62 -5.87 14.27 -1.39
N GLU A 63 -4.76 14.07 -0.67
CA GLU A 63 -3.42 14.39 -1.16
C GLU A 63 -3.03 13.48 -2.33
N LEU A 64 -3.27 12.17 -2.19
CA LEU A 64 -2.96 11.20 -3.24
C LEU A 64 -3.81 11.40 -4.50
N SER A 65 -5.07 11.81 -4.34
CA SER A 65 -5.96 12.18 -5.44
C SER A 65 -5.34 13.27 -6.32
N LYS A 66 -4.80 14.32 -5.69
CA LYS A 66 -4.10 15.42 -6.37
C LYS A 66 -2.79 14.94 -7.00
N LYS A 67 -1.98 14.17 -6.25
CA LYS A 67 -0.68 13.64 -6.70
C LYS A 67 -0.79 12.78 -7.95
N TYR A 68 -1.80 11.92 -8.02
CA TYR A 68 -1.95 10.92 -9.08
C TYR A 68 -3.02 11.27 -10.13
N GLY A 69 -3.74 12.38 -9.96
CA GLY A 69 -4.80 12.80 -10.88
C GLY A 69 -5.97 11.81 -10.95
N VAL A 70 -6.33 11.19 -9.82
CA VAL A 70 -7.40 10.19 -9.71
C VAL A 70 -8.39 10.58 -8.61
N SER A 71 -9.65 10.17 -8.72
CA SER A 71 -10.62 10.53 -7.69
C SER A 71 -10.37 9.80 -6.36
N VAL A 72 -10.70 10.45 -5.24
CA VAL A 72 -10.69 9.84 -3.90
C VAL A 72 -11.50 8.54 -3.87
N GLY A 73 -12.67 8.50 -4.52
CA GLY A 73 -13.49 7.30 -4.60
C GLY A 73 -12.81 6.14 -5.34
N THR A 74 -12.01 6.45 -6.38
CA THR A 74 -11.19 5.44 -7.07
C THR A 74 -10.12 4.87 -6.15
N ILE A 75 -9.42 5.73 -5.39
CA ILE A 75 -8.41 5.31 -4.41
C ILE A 75 -9.04 4.41 -3.35
N SER A 76 -10.16 4.85 -2.77
CA SER A 76 -10.86 4.10 -1.72
C SER A 76 -11.30 2.73 -2.20
N LYS A 77 -11.91 2.64 -3.38
CA LYS A 77 -12.34 1.35 -3.95
C LYS A 77 -11.16 0.39 -4.14
N ARG A 78 -10.07 0.86 -4.74
CA ARG A 78 -8.88 0.02 -4.97
C ARG A 78 -8.19 -0.36 -3.66
N ALA A 79 -8.12 0.55 -2.71
CA ALA A 79 -7.56 0.26 -1.39
C ALA A 79 -8.41 -0.79 -0.64
N GLN A 80 -9.73 -0.74 -0.75
CA GLN A 80 -10.61 -1.78 -0.19
C GLN A 80 -10.40 -3.15 -0.87
N GLU A 81 -10.20 -3.18 -2.19
CA GLU A 81 -9.86 -4.41 -2.92
C GLU A 81 -8.51 -5.00 -2.48
N ILE A 82 -7.53 -4.15 -2.13
CA ILE A 82 -6.20 -4.57 -1.65
C ILE A 82 -6.25 -4.98 -0.18
N LEU A 83 -7.02 -4.28 0.65
CA LEU A 83 -7.08 -4.49 2.10
C LEU A 83 -8.20 -5.46 2.52
N SER A 84 -8.89 -6.10 1.58
CA SER A 84 -9.96 -7.02 1.92
C SER A 84 -9.44 -8.19 2.76
N ASP A 85 -10.19 -8.52 3.82
CA ASP A 85 -9.82 -9.50 4.85
C ASP A 85 -9.52 -10.89 4.27
N GLU A 86 -10.09 -11.21 3.12
CA GLU A 86 -9.96 -12.51 2.44
C GLU A 86 -8.51 -12.78 1.99
N TRP A 87 -7.70 -11.74 1.78
CA TRP A 87 -6.35 -11.89 1.24
C TRP A 87 -5.23 -11.68 2.28
N LEU A 88 -5.41 -10.75 3.22
CA LEU A 88 -4.39 -10.46 4.23
C LEU A 88 -4.25 -11.56 5.30
N PHE A 89 -5.31 -12.32 5.60
CA PHE A 89 -5.28 -13.31 6.70
C PHE A 89 -5.15 -14.77 6.24
N HIS A 90 -5.37 -15.08 4.96
CA HIS A 90 -5.34 -16.45 4.42
C HIS A 90 -4.00 -16.82 3.78
N THR A 91 -3.11 -15.84 3.55
CA THR A 91 -1.72 -16.18 3.30
C THR A 91 -1.12 -16.65 4.63
N SER A 92 -0.79 -17.94 4.74
CA SER A 92 0.09 -18.50 5.78
C SER A 92 1.51 -17.97 5.61
N SER A 93 1.65 -16.66 5.44
CA SER A 93 2.90 -15.96 5.21
C SER A 93 3.41 -15.47 6.56
N PRO A 94 4.64 -15.81 6.98
CA PRO A 94 5.26 -15.29 8.21
C PRO A 94 5.29 -13.75 8.31
N ILE A 95 5.02 -13.07 7.20
CA ILE A 95 5.08 -11.62 7.01
C ILE A 95 3.88 -10.89 7.63
N THR A 96 2.69 -11.50 7.69
CA THR A 96 1.53 -10.90 8.39
C THR A 96 1.86 -10.70 9.86
N SER A 97 2.52 -11.70 10.47
CA SER A 97 3.06 -11.61 11.82
C SER A 97 4.07 -10.48 11.97
N GLU A 98 4.98 -10.27 11.01
CA GLU A 98 6.02 -9.23 11.09
C GLU A 98 5.48 -7.81 10.90
N LEU A 99 4.55 -7.60 9.96
CA LEU A 99 3.85 -6.32 9.79
C LEU A 99 2.96 -6.02 11.00
N ILE A 100 2.19 -7.01 11.50
CA ILE A 100 1.38 -6.86 12.72
C ILE A 100 2.28 -6.57 13.92
N ASN A 101 3.41 -7.25 14.06
CA ASN A 101 4.36 -7.00 15.14
C ASN A 101 4.97 -5.61 15.03
N THR A 102 5.40 -5.17 13.84
CA THR A 102 5.96 -3.82 13.62
C THR A 102 4.96 -2.72 13.97
N VAL A 103 3.69 -2.89 13.61
CA VAL A 103 2.60 -1.96 13.96
C VAL A 103 2.31 -2.00 15.47
N ARG A 104 2.40 -3.18 16.11
CA ARG A 104 2.24 -3.34 17.57
C ARG A 104 3.40 -2.70 18.36
N TRP A 105 4.65 -2.86 17.91
CA TRP A 105 5.84 -2.26 18.53
C TRP A 105 5.82 -0.73 18.50
N LYS A 106 5.22 -0.10 17.49
CA LYS A 106 5.08 1.37 17.46
C LYS A 106 3.95 1.92 18.33
N LYS A 107 2.91 1.12 18.64
CA LYS A 107 1.78 1.52 19.50
C LYS A 107 2.05 1.32 20.99
N GLN A 108 2.93 0.41 21.35
CA GLN A 108 3.44 0.26 22.71
C GLN A 108 4.73 1.08 22.77
N GLY A 109 4.67 2.29 23.31
CA GLY A 109 5.76 3.27 23.27
C GLY A 109 7.15 2.65 23.50
N GLN A 110 8.12 3.10 22.71
CA GLN A 110 9.53 2.80 22.98
C GLN A 110 9.88 3.30 24.40
N PRO A 111 10.77 2.58 25.12
CA PRO A 111 11.25 3.03 26.42
C PRO A 111 11.91 4.41 26.36
#